data_AF-A0A367ZA04-F1
#
_entry.id   AF-A0A367ZA04-F1
#
_cell.length_a   1.000
_cell.length_b   1.000
_cell.length_c   1.000
_cell.angle_alpha   90.00
_cell.angle_beta   90.00
_cell.angle_gamma   90.00
#
_symmetry.space_group_name_H-M   'P 1'
#
loop_
_entity.id
_entity.type
_entity.pdbx_description
1 polymer ?
#
loop_
_entity_poly.entity_id
_entity_poly.type
_entity_poly.pdbx_seq_one_letter_code
_entity_poly.pdbx_strand_id
1 'polypeptide(L)'
;MATQTAKEIWTLEEGEVRKPGIVHVVMLALFTGIGIVVGTFGSLAVPIGFVSAFWPGQAVQSIGSIWFGWWGGIAAGLFPLISNSLSGSAPLPVSIAYLPANLLQGMIAGWAFRKFFADPSLRSGRDWWIWIIFGALLPNAIGAAWGTTMLVAFGLITQAAQPTAFLGWFIGNTIPTVILGSIILKFVSPLVVRSKAFCKGYWA
;
A
#
# COMPACT_ATOMS: atom_id res chain seq x y z
N MET A 1 -29.89 9.88 7.51
CA MET A 1 -28.60 10.20 8.15
C MET A 1 -27.78 11.00 7.17
N ALA A 2 -27.26 12.16 7.56
CA ALA A 2 -26.46 13.00 6.67
C ALA A 2 -25.15 12.30 6.30
N THR A 3 -24.78 12.33 5.03
CA THR A 3 -23.54 11.74 4.52
C THR A 3 -22.42 12.74 4.75
N GLN A 4 -21.47 12.44 5.64
CA GLN A 4 -20.29 13.27 5.89
C GLN A 4 -19.56 13.58 4.57
N THR A 5 -19.18 14.84 4.36
CA THR A 5 -18.45 15.27 3.16
C THR A 5 -17.00 14.81 3.19
N ALA A 6 -16.36 14.67 2.04
CA ALA A 6 -14.98 14.22 1.96
C ALA A 6 -14.01 15.12 2.75
N LYS A 7 -14.28 16.43 2.84
CA LYS A 7 -13.49 17.38 3.63
C LYS A 7 -13.62 17.14 5.14
N GLU A 8 -14.82 16.85 5.60
CA GLU A 8 -15.11 16.54 7.01
C GLU A 8 -14.42 15.24 7.47
N ILE A 9 -14.27 14.24 6.58
CA ILE A 9 -13.54 13.00 6.90
C ILE A 9 -12.12 13.29 7.41
N TRP A 10 -11.43 14.24 6.78
CA TRP A 10 -10.02 14.54 7.07
C TRP A 10 -9.81 15.70 8.05
N THR A 11 -10.87 16.44 8.37
CA THR A 11 -10.78 17.60 9.26
C THR A 11 -11.15 17.20 10.68
N LEU A 12 -10.35 17.61 11.66
CA LEU A 12 -10.70 17.46 13.07
C LEU A 12 -11.84 18.42 13.41
N GLU A 13 -12.89 17.91 14.03
CA GLU A 13 -13.99 18.73 14.55
C GLU A 13 -13.52 19.52 15.78
N GLU A 14 -14.21 20.61 16.11
CA GLU A 14 -13.86 21.42 17.27
C GLU A 14 -13.95 20.57 18.56
N GLY A 15 -12.85 20.52 19.32
CA GLY A 15 -12.73 19.67 20.50
C GLY A 15 -12.41 18.19 20.23
N GLU A 16 -12.33 17.76 18.97
CA GLU A 16 -11.93 16.40 18.62
C GLU A 16 -10.42 16.22 18.81
N VAL A 17 -10.05 15.35 19.77
CA VAL A 17 -8.66 14.96 20.00
C VAL A 17 -8.45 13.54 19.49
N ARG A 18 -7.60 13.40 18.48
CA ARG A 18 -7.09 12.10 18.02
C ARG A 18 -5.66 11.92 18.51
N LYS A 19 -5.41 10.80 19.18
CA LYS A 19 -4.09 10.43 19.70
C LYS A 19 -3.80 8.96 19.40
N PRO A 20 -2.55 8.61 19.11
CA PRO A 20 -2.15 7.22 19.01
C PRO A 20 -2.50 6.45 20.29
N GLY A 21 -2.83 5.19 20.13
CA GLY A 21 -3.29 4.34 21.22
C GLY A 21 -3.28 2.87 20.79
N ILE A 22 -3.66 1.97 21.69
CA ILE A 22 -3.56 0.52 21.50
C ILE A 22 -4.21 0.07 20.19
N VAL A 23 -5.36 0.64 19.82
CA VAL A 23 -6.05 0.31 18.57
C VAL A 23 -5.17 0.48 17.33
N HIS A 24 -4.28 1.48 17.31
CA HIS A 24 -3.40 1.74 16.17
C HIS A 24 -2.26 0.73 16.08
N VAL A 25 -1.73 0.32 17.24
CA VAL A 25 -0.73 -0.76 17.32
C VAL A 25 -1.34 -2.09 16.85
N VAL A 26 -2.59 -2.36 17.26
CA VAL A 26 -3.35 -3.52 16.79
C VAL A 26 -3.56 -3.46 15.28
N MET A 27 -3.94 -2.31 14.72
CA MET A 27 -4.08 -2.17 13.26
C MET A 27 -2.76 -2.36 12.53
N LEU A 28 -1.64 -1.83 13.03
CA LEU A 28 -0.31 -2.09 12.47
C LEU A 28 -0.01 -3.60 12.44
N ALA A 29 -0.23 -4.31 13.54
CA ALA A 29 0.02 -5.75 13.61
C ALA A 29 -0.89 -6.53 12.65
N LEU A 30 -2.19 -6.22 12.61
CA LEU A 30 -3.15 -6.86 11.72
C LEU A 30 -2.83 -6.60 10.25
N PHE A 31 -2.55 -5.36 9.87
CA PHE A 31 -2.22 -5.04 8.48
C PHE A 31 -0.89 -5.65 8.05
N THR A 32 0.09 -5.70 8.95
CA THR A 32 1.34 -6.41 8.70
C THR A 32 1.06 -7.90 8.48
N GLY A 33 0.27 -8.55 9.35
CA GLY A 33 -0.09 -9.96 9.22
C GLY A 33 -0.85 -10.27 7.93
N ILE A 34 -1.87 -9.48 7.60
CA ILE A 34 -2.62 -9.61 6.34
C ILE A 34 -1.69 -9.43 5.15
N GLY A 35 -0.82 -8.41 5.19
CA GLY A 35 0.15 -8.14 4.13
C GLY A 35 1.16 -9.28 3.96
N ILE A 36 1.61 -9.92 5.04
CA ILE A 36 2.49 -11.10 4.96
C ILE A 36 1.79 -12.21 4.19
N VAL A 37 0.57 -12.58 4.61
CA VAL A 37 -0.19 -13.68 4.00
C VAL A 37 -0.45 -13.39 2.52
N VAL A 38 -1.07 -12.24 2.22
CA VAL A 38 -1.49 -11.87 0.87
C VAL A 38 -0.28 -11.66 -0.05
N GLY A 39 0.81 -11.08 0.48
CA GLY A 39 2.05 -10.89 -0.25
C GLY A 39 2.75 -12.21 -0.56
N THR A 40 2.87 -13.12 0.41
CA THR A 40 3.51 -14.42 0.21
C THR A 40 2.74 -15.27 -0.80
N PHE A 41 1.42 -15.41 -0.63
CA PHE A 41 0.62 -16.20 -1.57
C PHE A 41 0.55 -15.57 -2.97
N GLY A 42 0.54 -14.25 -3.07
CA GLY A 42 0.64 -13.56 -4.36
C GLY A 42 1.95 -13.88 -5.09
N SER A 43 3.08 -13.79 -4.39
CA SER A 43 4.38 -14.14 -4.95
C SER A 43 4.46 -15.60 -5.43
N LEU A 44 3.81 -16.52 -4.72
CA LEU A 44 3.80 -17.95 -5.06
C LEU A 44 2.81 -18.30 -6.18
N ALA A 45 1.76 -17.51 -6.37
CA ALA A 45 0.68 -17.83 -7.32
C ALA A 45 1.12 -17.69 -8.78
N VAL A 46 1.81 -16.59 -9.14
CA VAL A 46 2.23 -16.31 -10.52
C VAL A 46 3.66 -15.73 -10.56
N PRO A 47 4.69 -16.55 -10.33
CA PRO A 47 6.08 -16.08 -10.31
C PRO A 47 6.60 -15.80 -11.73
N ILE A 48 7.37 -14.71 -11.87
CA ILE A 48 8.18 -14.37 -13.05
C ILE A 48 9.63 -14.14 -12.55
N GLY A 49 10.38 -15.21 -12.35
CA GLY A 49 11.73 -15.13 -11.76
C GLY A 49 11.68 -14.54 -10.34
N PHE A 50 12.38 -13.43 -10.12
CA PHE A 50 12.40 -12.71 -8.83
C PHE A 50 11.23 -11.72 -8.65
N VAL A 51 10.33 -11.60 -9.62
CA VAL A 51 9.16 -10.72 -9.55
C VAL A 51 7.88 -11.54 -9.64
N SER A 52 6.74 -10.97 -9.25
CA SER A 52 5.43 -11.63 -9.37
C SER A 52 4.55 -10.91 -10.39
N ALA A 53 3.83 -11.68 -11.20
CA ALA A 53 2.80 -11.18 -12.11
C ALA A 53 1.47 -10.89 -11.41
N PHE A 54 1.35 -11.22 -10.12
CA PHE A 54 0.15 -10.99 -9.34
C PHE A 54 0.51 -10.83 -7.86
N TRP A 55 0.67 -9.58 -7.42
CA TRP A 55 1.04 -9.30 -6.03
C TRP A 55 0.03 -8.36 -5.35
N PRO A 56 -1.05 -8.91 -4.77
CA PRO A 56 -2.09 -8.14 -4.10
C PRO A 56 -1.64 -7.46 -2.80
N GLY A 57 -0.43 -7.77 -2.31
CA GLY A 57 0.17 -7.07 -1.18
C GLY A 57 0.23 -5.56 -1.39
N GLN A 58 0.40 -5.07 -2.64
CA GLN A 58 0.52 -3.63 -2.86
C GLN A 58 -0.80 -2.88 -2.59
N ALA A 59 -1.95 -3.53 -2.77
CA ALA A 59 -3.24 -2.99 -2.35
C ALA A 59 -3.25 -2.72 -0.84
N VAL A 60 -2.73 -3.67 -0.06
CA VAL A 60 -2.58 -3.54 1.39
C VAL A 60 -1.61 -2.40 1.73
N GLN A 61 -0.49 -2.25 1.01
CA GLN A 61 0.42 -1.12 1.25
C GLN A 61 -0.29 0.23 1.12
N SER A 62 -0.98 0.47 0.01
CA SER A 62 -1.59 1.77 -0.26
C SER A 62 -2.82 2.04 0.62
N ILE A 63 -3.66 1.03 0.85
CA ILE A 63 -4.84 1.19 1.72
C ILE A 63 -4.42 1.47 3.16
N GLY A 64 -3.35 0.83 3.63
CA GLY A 64 -2.88 0.96 5.00
C GLY A 64 -2.66 2.41 5.40
N SER A 65 -1.96 3.19 4.58
CA SER A 65 -1.70 4.60 4.91
C SER A 65 -2.92 5.52 4.68
N ILE A 66 -3.82 5.16 3.76
CA ILE A 66 -5.11 5.87 3.62
C ILE A 66 -5.85 5.80 4.95
N TRP A 67 -6.01 4.60 5.51
CA TRP A 67 -6.79 4.39 6.73
C TRP A 67 -6.06 4.75 8.01
N PHE A 68 -4.78 4.38 8.13
CA PHE A 68 -4.06 4.38 9.41
C PHE A 68 -2.80 5.26 9.40
N GLY A 69 -2.60 6.07 8.36
CA GLY A 69 -1.44 6.96 8.24
C GLY A 69 -0.12 6.19 8.32
N TRP A 70 0.80 6.65 9.17
CA TRP A 70 2.09 6.01 9.38
C TRP A 70 2.00 4.60 9.98
N TRP A 71 0.94 4.25 10.71
CA TRP A 71 0.77 2.87 11.18
C TRP A 71 0.64 1.90 10.00
N GLY A 72 -0.11 2.30 8.97
CA GLY A 72 -0.18 1.55 7.73
C GLY A 72 1.08 1.69 6.86
N GLY A 73 1.73 2.86 6.90
CA GLY A 73 3.03 3.08 6.24
C GLY A 73 4.13 2.16 6.76
N ILE A 74 4.24 2.02 8.08
CA ILE A 74 5.19 1.10 8.72
C ILE A 74 4.83 -0.34 8.34
N ALA A 75 3.55 -0.71 8.38
CA ALA A 75 3.11 -2.02 7.92
C ALA A 75 3.58 -2.29 6.48
N ALA A 76 3.41 -1.31 5.58
CA ALA A 76 3.82 -1.40 4.19
C ALA A 76 5.33 -1.62 4.00
N GLY A 77 6.18 -1.14 4.91
CA GLY A 77 7.61 -1.47 4.92
C GLY A 77 7.91 -2.85 5.51
N LEU A 78 7.23 -3.23 6.59
CA LEU A 78 7.52 -4.44 7.36
C LEU A 78 7.08 -5.73 6.68
N PHE A 79 5.84 -5.78 6.19
CA PHE A 79 5.32 -7.05 5.68
C PHE A 79 6.03 -7.52 4.40
N PRO A 80 6.45 -6.66 3.45
CA PRO A 80 7.16 -7.14 2.27
C PRO A 80 8.47 -7.84 2.61
N LEU A 81 9.21 -7.34 3.61
CA LEU A 81 10.45 -7.93 4.12
C LEU A 81 10.25 -9.41 4.49
N ILE A 82 9.19 -9.66 5.26
CA ILE A 82 8.85 -11.01 5.74
C ILE A 82 8.27 -11.83 4.58
N SER A 83 7.34 -11.27 3.80
CA SER A 83 6.64 -12.00 2.75
C SER A 83 7.57 -12.45 1.63
N ASN A 84 8.57 -11.64 1.27
CA ASN A 84 9.58 -11.97 0.27
C ASN A 84 10.49 -13.10 0.75
N SER A 85 10.86 -13.06 2.03
CA SER A 85 11.68 -14.12 2.65
C SER A 85 10.93 -15.45 2.68
N LEU A 86 9.63 -15.43 3.02
CA LEU A 86 8.78 -16.63 3.06
C LEU A 86 8.47 -17.21 1.68
N SER A 87 8.30 -16.35 0.66
CA SER A 87 8.02 -16.78 -0.71
C SER A 87 9.27 -17.14 -1.51
N GLY A 88 10.46 -16.81 -1.00
CA GLY A 88 11.72 -16.96 -1.73
C GLY A 88 11.89 -15.96 -2.88
N SER A 89 11.05 -14.92 -2.97
CA SER A 89 11.09 -13.95 -4.08
C SER A 89 12.32 -13.04 -4.03
N ALA A 90 12.86 -12.76 -2.84
CA ALA A 90 14.09 -12.02 -2.66
C ALA A 90 14.81 -12.39 -1.35
N PRO A 91 16.14 -12.57 -1.37
CA PRO A 91 16.94 -12.75 -0.16
C PRO A 91 16.78 -11.58 0.83
N LEU A 92 17.04 -11.82 2.12
CA LEU A 92 16.87 -10.81 3.17
C LEU A 92 17.64 -9.49 2.89
N PRO A 93 18.92 -9.49 2.45
CA PRO A 93 19.63 -8.24 2.14
C PRO A 93 18.95 -7.41 1.05
N VAL A 94 18.42 -8.08 0.03
CA VAL A 94 17.71 -7.43 -1.08
C VAL A 94 16.35 -6.89 -0.60
N SER A 95 15.65 -7.67 0.22
CA SER A 95 14.38 -7.25 0.81
C SER A 95 14.53 -6.05 1.75
N ILE A 96 15.65 -5.94 2.49
CA ILE A 96 15.99 -4.74 3.26
C ILE A 96 16.23 -3.55 2.31
N ALA A 97 16.95 -3.76 1.19
CA ALA A 97 17.19 -2.72 0.20
C ALA A 97 15.90 -2.20 -0.47
N TYR A 98 14.80 -2.96 -0.45
CA TYR A 98 13.49 -2.51 -0.92
C TYR A 98 12.73 -1.59 0.05
N LEU A 99 13.14 -1.51 1.32
CA LEU A 99 12.41 -0.75 2.36
C LEU A 99 12.07 0.70 1.94
N PRO A 100 12.98 1.49 1.34
CA PRO A 100 12.64 2.86 0.94
C PRO A 100 11.48 2.91 -0.06
N ALA A 101 11.48 2.01 -1.05
CA ALA A 101 10.42 1.96 -2.05
C ALA A 101 9.12 1.38 -1.52
N ASN A 102 9.17 0.42 -0.59
CA ASN A 102 7.96 -0.12 0.06
C ASN A 102 7.29 0.93 0.96
N LEU A 103 8.06 1.65 1.77
CA LEU A 103 7.53 2.75 2.56
C LEU A 103 6.90 3.82 1.67
N LEU A 104 7.58 4.20 0.59
CA LEU A 104 7.06 5.19 -0.35
C LEU A 104 5.80 4.70 -1.07
N GLN A 105 5.77 3.45 -1.53
CA GLN A 105 4.59 2.80 -2.11
C GLN A 105 3.38 2.81 -1.16
N GLY A 106 3.63 2.52 0.12
CA GLY A 106 2.62 2.57 1.15
C GLY A 106 2.09 3.97 1.39
N MET A 107 2.96 4.99 1.43
CA MET A 107 2.64 6.33 1.92
C MET A 107 2.05 7.30 0.89
N ILE A 108 2.37 7.14 -0.41
CA ILE A 108 1.90 8.09 -1.46
C ILE A 108 0.37 8.21 -1.47
N ALA A 109 -0.32 7.08 -1.35
CA ALA A 109 -1.78 7.05 -1.38
C ALA A 109 -2.38 7.82 -0.20
N GLY A 110 -1.90 7.55 1.02
CA GLY A 110 -2.33 8.25 2.24
C GLY A 110 -2.03 9.75 2.21
N TRP A 111 -0.89 10.16 1.63
CA TRP A 111 -0.58 11.57 1.40
C TRP A 111 -1.59 12.21 0.44
N ALA A 112 -1.84 11.58 -0.71
CA ALA A 112 -2.70 12.14 -1.75
C ALA A 112 -4.16 12.28 -1.28
N PHE A 113 -4.70 11.25 -0.60
CA PHE A 113 -6.07 11.27 -0.08
C PHE A 113 -6.29 12.42 0.91
N ARG A 114 -5.33 12.66 1.82
CA ARG A 114 -5.36 13.78 2.76
C ARG A 114 -5.17 15.12 2.07
N LYS A 115 -4.18 15.24 1.18
CA LYS A 115 -3.84 16.49 0.49
C LYS A 115 -4.99 17.00 -0.38
N PHE A 116 -5.71 16.09 -1.03
CA PHE A 116 -6.78 16.42 -1.95
C PHE A 116 -8.17 16.26 -1.33
N PHE A 117 -8.29 15.86 -0.06
CA PHE A 117 -9.57 15.56 0.58
C PHE A 117 -10.41 14.57 -0.23
N ALA A 118 -9.80 13.46 -0.66
CA ALA A 118 -10.49 12.40 -1.40
C ALA A 118 -11.29 11.52 -0.42
N ASP A 119 -12.49 11.09 -0.79
CA ASP A 119 -13.27 10.14 0.03
C ASP A 119 -12.64 8.74 -0.08
N PRO A 120 -12.16 8.12 1.02
CA PRO A 120 -11.65 6.75 1.03
C PRO A 120 -12.62 5.70 0.45
N SER A 121 -13.91 6.01 0.36
CA SER A 121 -14.96 5.13 -0.18
C SER A 121 -15.20 5.33 -1.69
N LEU A 122 -14.33 6.08 -2.38
CA LEU A 122 -14.35 6.30 -3.83
C LEU A 122 -15.74 6.73 -4.35
N ARG A 123 -16.27 7.81 -3.78
CA ARG A 123 -17.66 8.26 -4.05
C ARG A 123 -17.80 9.06 -5.33
N SER A 124 -16.75 9.79 -5.72
CA SER A 124 -16.73 10.63 -6.91
C SER A 124 -15.69 10.16 -7.92
N GLY A 125 -15.83 10.55 -9.18
CA GLY A 125 -14.81 10.28 -10.22
C GLY A 125 -13.44 10.86 -9.85
N ARG A 126 -13.40 11.96 -9.10
CA ARG A 126 -12.15 12.55 -8.57
C ARG A 126 -11.44 11.60 -7.60
N ASP A 127 -12.18 10.97 -6.69
CA ASP A 127 -11.62 10.01 -5.73
C ASP A 127 -11.02 8.80 -6.45
N TRP A 128 -11.69 8.34 -7.51
CA TRP A 128 -11.20 7.27 -8.38
C TRP A 128 -9.90 7.65 -9.09
N TRP A 129 -9.82 8.85 -9.67
CA TRP A 129 -8.58 9.31 -10.30
C TRP A 129 -7.42 9.41 -9.32
N ILE A 130 -7.68 9.93 -8.10
CA ILE A 130 -6.68 10.01 -7.05
C ILE A 130 -6.21 8.60 -6.65
N TRP A 131 -7.14 7.65 -6.50
CA TRP A 131 -6.80 6.26 -6.21
C TRP A 131 -5.98 5.60 -7.32
N ILE A 132 -6.41 5.70 -8.57
CA ILE A 132 -5.73 5.04 -9.70
C ILE A 132 -4.31 5.60 -9.85
N ILE A 133 -4.14 6.92 -9.76
CA ILE A 133 -2.84 7.56 -9.96
C ILE A 133 -1.94 7.37 -8.74
N PHE A 134 -2.41 7.77 -7.55
CA PHE A 134 -1.57 7.84 -6.34
C PHE A 134 -1.66 6.60 -5.45
N GLY A 135 -2.66 5.75 -5.66
CA GLY A 135 -2.82 4.47 -4.96
C GLY A 135 -2.29 3.26 -5.73
N ALA A 136 -2.30 3.32 -7.07
CA ALA A 136 -1.85 2.21 -7.90
C ALA A 136 -0.67 2.57 -8.80
N LEU A 137 -0.85 3.44 -9.80
CA LEU A 137 0.14 3.63 -10.87
C LEU A 137 1.46 4.19 -10.34
N LEU A 138 1.43 5.34 -9.66
CA LEU A 138 2.66 6.00 -9.20
C LEU A 138 3.43 5.17 -8.15
N PRO A 139 2.79 4.62 -7.09
CA PRO A 139 3.44 3.70 -6.17
C PRO A 139 4.13 2.54 -6.90
N ASN A 140 3.42 1.86 -7.80
CA ASN A 140 3.96 0.67 -8.46
C ASN A 140 5.08 0.99 -9.43
N ALA A 141 5.04 2.14 -10.10
CA ALA A 141 6.13 2.57 -10.97
C ALA A 141 7.41 2.80 -10.14
N ILE A 142 7.30 3.46 -8.99
CA ILE A 142 8.41 3.68 -8.06
C ILE A 142 8.92 2.34 -7.50
N GLY A 143 8.00 1.48 -7.06
CA GLY A 143 8.31 0.15 -6.53
C GLY A 143 9.06 -0.71 -7.53
N ALA A 144 8.55 -0.82 -8.75
CA ALA A 144 9.16 -1.60 -9.82
C ALA A 144 10.50 -1.00 -10.26
N ALA A 145 10.62 0.32 -10.40
CA ALA A 145 11.87 0.98 -10.78
C ALA A 145 12.97 0.72 -9.74
N TRP A 146 12.67 0.97 -8.47
CA TRP A 146 13.63 0.76 -7.39
C TRP A 146 13.94 -0.72 -7.18
N GLY A 147 12.91 -1.57 -7.11
CA GLY A 147 13.04 -3.00 -6.86
C GLY A 147 13.89 -3.68 -7.90
N THR A 148 13.66 -3.39 -9.18
CA THR A 148 14.46 -3.97 -10.27
C THR A 148 15.88 -3.40 -10.34
N THR A 149 16.07 -2.13 -9.97
CA THR A 149 17.42 -1.55 -9.85
C THR A 149 18.22 -2.26 -8.75
N MET A 150 17.59 -2.58 -7.62
CA MET A 150 18.23 -3.35 -6.56
C MET A 150 18.48 -4.80 -6.98
N LEU A 151 17.59 -5.43 -7.77
CA LEU A 151 17.88 -6.76 -8.33
C LEU A 151 19.13 -6.76 -9.22
N VAL A 152 19.32 -5.73 -10.04
CA VAL A 152 20.55 -5.55 -10.84
C VAL A 152 21.75 -5.29 -9.94
N ALA A 153 21.63 -4.37 -8.97
CA ALA A 153 22.72 -3.98 -8.08
C ALA A 153 23.25 -5.14 -7.23
N PHE A 154 22.38 -6.08 -6.85
CA PHE A 154 22.75 -7.29 -6.12
C PHE A 154 23.10 -8.49 -7.03
N GLY A 155 23.12 -8.30 -8.35
CA GLY A 155 23.52 -9.34 -9.31
C GLY A 155 22.49 -10.46 -9.49
N LEU A 156 21.24 -10.27 -9.08
CA LEU A 156 20.18 -11.26 -9.23
C LEU A 156 19.59 -11.27 -10.64
N ILE A 157 19.60 -10.14 -11.34
CA ILE A 157 19.24 -10.06 -12.76
C ILE A 157 20.28 -9.24 -13.52
N THR A 158 20.37 -9.47 -14.83
CA THR A 158 21.20 -8.64 -15.71
C THR A 158 20.52 -7.30 -16.00
N GLN A 159 21.31 -6.27 -16.36
CA GLN A 159 20.77 -4.97 -16.79
C GLN A 159 19.83 -5.11 -18.00
N ALA A 160 20.11 -6.06 -18.90
CA ALA A 160 19.27 -6.36 -20.06
C ALA A 160 17.90 -6.93 -19.66
N ALA A 161 17.80 -7.65 -18.54
CA ALA A 161 16.55 -8.21 -18.04
C ALA A 161 15.71 -7.20 -17.22
N GLN A 162 16.31 -6.06 -16.83
CA GLN A 162 15.66 -5.07 -15.98
C GLN A 162 14.33 -4.53 -16.56
N PRO A 163 14.21 -4.19 -17.86
CA PRO A 163 12.94 -3.69 -18.41
C PRO A 163 11.81 -4.71 -18.32
N THR A 164 12.10 -5.98 -18.60
CA THR A 164 11.13 -7.08 -18.49
C THR A 164 10.69 -7.28 -17.04
N ALA A 165 11.65 -7.29 -16.10
CA ALA A 165 11.35 -7.38 -14.67
C ALA A 165 10.52 -6.17 -14.19
N PHE A 166 10.81 -4.97 -14.71
CA PHE A 166 10.08 -3.75 -14.38
C PHE A 166 8.63 -3.86 -14.82
N LEU A 167 8.38 -4.24 -16.08
CA LEU A 167 7.03 -4.38 -16.61
C LEU A 167 6.25 -5.48 -15.88
N GLY A 168 6.88 -6.63 -15.63
CA GLY A 168 6.27 -7.74 -14.89
C GLY A 168 5.83 -7.31 -13.48
N TRP A 169 6.73 -6.67 -12.73
CA TRP A 169 6.44 -6.16 -11.39
C TRP A 169 5.37 -5.07 -11.44
N PHE A 170 5.53 -4.08 -12.33
CA PHE A 170 4.63 -2.94 -12.42
C PHE A 170 3.20 -3.38 -12.70
N ILE A 171 3.00 -4.22 -13.72
CA ILE A 171 1.69 -4.76 -14.09
C ILE A 171 1.17 -5.66 -12.97
N GLY A 172 2.04 -6.56 -12.48
CA GLY A 172 1.69 -7.56 -11.49
C GLY A 172 1.26 -7.00 -10.15
N ASN A 173 1.71 -5.80 -9.79
CA ASN A 173 1.20 -5.09 -8.62
C ASN A 173 0.03 -4.16 -8.96
N THR A 174 0.09 -3.44 -10.09
CA THR A 174 -0.91 -2.41 -10.42
C THR A 174 -2.29 -3.01 -10.62
N ILE A 175 -2.41 -4.11 -11.39
CA ILE A 175 -3.70 -4.73 -11.68
C ILE A 175 -4.42 -5.20 -10.41
N PRO A 176 -3.81 -6.03 -9.54
CA PRO A 176 -4.49 -6.44 -8.32
C PRO A 176 -4.77 -5.27 -7.39
N THR A 177 -3.92 -4.25 -7.34
CA THR A 177 -4.21 -3.05 -6.55
C THR A 177 -5.43 -2.31 -7.05
N VAL A 178 -5.51 -2.02 -8.35
CA VAL A 178 -6.69 -1.35 -8.90
C VAL A 178 -7.94 -2.19 -8.62
N ILE A 179 -7.92 -3.50 -8.85
CA ILE A 179 -9.12 -4.33 -8.68
C ILE A 179 -9.47 -4.52 -7.20
N LEU A 180 -8.58 -5.16 -6.43
CA LEU A 180 -8.86 -5.54 -5.04
C LEU A 180 -8.86 -4.31 -4.13
N GLY A 181 -7.92 -3.39 -4.33
CA GLY A 181 -7.86 -2.17 -3.55
C GLY A 181 -9.08 -1.28 -3.76
N SER A 182 -9.59 -1.17 -4.99
CA SER A 182 -10.86 -0.47 -5.23
C SER A 182 -12.05 -1.13 -4.55
N ILE A 183 -12.16 -2.46 -4.59
CA ILE A 183 -13.24 -3.19 -3.91
C ILE A 183 -13.17 -2.92 -2.40
N ILE A 184 -11.99 -3.10 -1.81
CA ILE A 184 -11.78 -2.88 -0.37
C ILE A 184 -12.08 -1.43 0.02
N LEU A 185 -11.55 -0.46 -0.71
CA LEU A 185 -11.83 0.95 -0.44
C LEU A 185 -13.33 1.26 -0.59
N LYS A 186 -13.97 0.80 -1.66
CA LYS A 186 -15.38 1.10 -1.94
C LYS A 186 -16.32 0.59 -0.85
N PHE A 187 -16.07 -0.61 -0.34
CA PHE A 187 -17.01 -1.29 0.56
C PHE A 187 -16.60 -1.27 2.04
N VAL A 188 -15.31 -1.21 2.34
CA VAL A 188 -14.80 -1.30 3.72
C VAL A 188 -14.48 0.08 4.29
N SER A 189 -14.03 1.05 3.48
CA SER A 189 -13.76 2.40 3.98
C SER A 189 -14.93 3.07 4.71
N PRO A 190 -16.20 2.92 4.30
CA PRO A 190 -17.33 3.48 5.05
C PRO A 190 -17.39 3.02 6.52
N LEU A 191 -16.89 1.81 6.81
CA LEU A 191 -16.80 1.26 8.16
C LEU A 191 -15.57 1.79 8.89
N VAL A 192 -14.42 1.79 8.22
CA VAL A 192 -13.14 2.20 8.82
C VAL A 192 -13.15 3.68 9.19
N VAL A 193 -13.64 4.56 8.31
CA VAL A 193 -13.70 6.02 8.53
C VAL A 193 -14.50 6.40 9.79
N ARG A 194 -15.48 5.59 10.18
CA ARG A 194 -16.30 5.81 11.39
C ARG A 194 -15.63 5.30 12.66
N SER A 195 -14.55 4.55 12.55
CA SER A 195 -13.86 3.95 13.69
C SER A 195 -12.90 4.92 14.37
N LYS A 196 -12.52 4.59 15.61
CA LYS A 196 -11.44 5.29 16.32
C LYS A 196 -10.05 4.99 15.76
N ALA A 197 -9.93 3.97 14.91
CA ALA A 197 -8.66 3.57 14.30
C ALA A 197 -8.28 4.41 13.09
N PHE A 198 -9.26 5.04 12.42
CA PHE A 198 -8.99 5.87 11.26
C PHE A 198 -8.18 7.11 11.66
N CYS A 199 -7.06 7.32 10.98
CA CYS A 199 -6.19 8.47 11.22
C CYS A 199 -6.57 9.60 10.27
N LYS A 200 -7.12 10.69 10.81
CA LYS A 200 -7.40 11.90 10.02
C LYS A 200 -6.07 12.57 9.64
N GLY A 201 -5.12 12.60 10.57
CA GLY A 201 -3.72 12.97 10.33
C GLY A 201 -2.86 11.81 9.85
N TYR A 202 -1.53 12.01 9.85
CA TYR A 202 -0.56 10.93 9.58
C TYR A 202 -0.35 10.01 10.78
N TRP A 203 -0.54 10.54 11.96
CA TRP A 203 -0.84 9.78 13.16
C TRP A 203 -2.28 10.13 13.51
N ALA A 204 -2.97 9.22 14.21
CA ALA A 204 -4.35 9.35 14.70
C ALA A 204 -4.95 10.75 14.46
#